data_AF-H3GJH9-F1
#
_entry.id   AF-H3GJH9-F1
#
_cell.length_a   1.000
_cell.length_b   1.000
_cell.length_c   1.000
_cell.angle_alpha   90.00
_cell.angle_beta   90.00
_cell.angle_gamma   90.00
#
_symmetry.space_group_name_H-M   'P 1'
#
loop_
_entity.id
_entity.type
_entity.pdbx_description
1 polymer ?
#
loop_
_entity_poly.entity_id
_entity_poly.type
_entity_poly.pdbx_seq_one_letter_code
_entity_poly.pdbx_strand_id
1 'polypeptide(L)'
;MEGKLARVELRIGEFGKTSRTIVPVEDAEFEFDEEHDSFEKIYSLAEAKVSLALNSYSTKTTRADMKLYMKPSQHAQQAQLVAVTAETWHDVLGQAKRNYKKQKTFDGPFIMYLLMYGAKEVRQGIRRATLARISESAEAIDSYVVECQIYR
;
A
#
# COMPACT_ATOMS: atom_id res chain seq x y z
N MET A 1 -14.88 28.88 -8.31
CA MET A 1 -14.18 28.06 -7.31
C MET A 1 -12.99 27.44 -8.02
N GLU A 2 -11.77 27.75 -7.61
CA GLU A 2 -10.59 27.05 -8.15
C GLU A 2 -10.51 25.68 -7.49
N GLY A 3 -10.93 24.62 -8.19
CA GLY A 3 -10.72 23.25 -7.73
C GLY A 3 -9.21 23.01 -7.55
N LYS A 4 -8.84 22.41 -6.41
CA LYS A 4 -7.46 21.95 -6.18
C LYS A 4 -7.36 20.49 -6.58
N LEU A 5 -6.20 20.08 -7.09
CA LEU A 5 -5.96 18.71 -7.54
C LEU A 5 -5.32 17.89 -6.43
N ALA A 6 -5.84 16.70 -6.21
CA ALA A 6 -5.26 15.66 -5.39
C ALA A 6 -4.82 14.51 -6.28
N ARG A 7 -3.63 13.94 -6.03
CA ARG A 7 -3.11 12.76 -6.73
C ARG A 7 -2.87 11.64 -5.76
N VAL A 8 -3.38 10.45 -6.06
CA VAL A 8 -3.27 9.26 -5.23
C VAL A 8 -2.21 8.32 -5.77
N GLU A 9 -1.38 7.79 -4.87
CA GLU A 9 -0.38 6.77 -5.17
C GLU A 9 -0.59 5.57 -4.25
N LEU A 10 -0.68 4.38 -4.83
CA LEU A 10 -0.73 3.12 -4.10
C LEU A 10 0.67 2.50 -4.04
N ARG A 11 1.10 2.15 -2.83
CA ARG A 11 2.37 1.44 -2.60
C ARG A 11 2.13 0.09 -1.96
N ILE A 12 2.74 -0.94 -2.55
CA ILE A 12 2.71 -2.31 -2.03
C ILE A 12 4.00 -2.60 -1.31
N GLY A 13 3.88 -2.93 -0.03
CA GLY A 13 4.97 -3.10 0.93
C GLY A 13 4.77 -2.16 2.11
N GLU A 14 4.98 -2.66 3.33
CA GLU A 14 4.71 -1.92 4.56
C GLU A 14 5.39 -0.54 4.61
N PHE A 15 4.74 0.44 5.25
CA PHE A 15 5.25 1.80 5.44
C PHE A 15 6.66 1.85 6.09
N GLY A 16 7.14 0.79 6.75
CA GLY A 16 8.51 0.71 7.29
C GLY A 16 9.60 0.14 6.37
N LYS A 17 9.27 -0.59 5.29
CA LYS A 17 10.23 -1.39 4.52
C LYS A 17 10.74 -0.74 3.23
N THR A 18 12.05 -0.70 2.99
CA THR A 18 12.69 -0.01 1.85
C THR A 18 12.26 -0.47 0.46
N SER A 19 11.86 -1.73 0.27
CA SER A 19 11.43 -2.26 -1.04
C SER A 19 9.91 -2.22 -1.18
N ARG A 20 9.42 -1.45 -2.15
CA ARG A 20 7.99 -1.28 -2.42
C ARG A 20 7.71 -1.21 -3.91
N THR A 21 6.60 -1.81 -4.32
CA THR A 21 6.10 -1.69 -5.69
C THR A 21 5.11 -0.53 -5.71
N ILE A 22 5.38 0.46 -6.57
CA ILE A 22 4.39 1.51 -6.88
C ILE A 22 3.40 0.89 -7.86
N VAL A 23 2.12 0.88 -7.50
CA VAL A 23 1.05 0.39 -8.38
C VAL A 23 0.45 1.60 -9.08
N PRO A 24 0.37 1.57 -10.43
CA PRO A 24 -0.30 2.62 -11.16
C PRO A 24 -1.79 2.65 -10.75
N VAL A 25 -2.26 3.86 -10.42
CA VAL A 25 -3.68 4.11 -10.17
C VAL A 25 -4.23 4.78 -11.41
N GLU A 26 -5.19 4.13 -12.08
CA GLU A 26 -5.91 4.74 -13.20
C GLU A 26 -6.70 5.96 -12.69
N ASP A 27 -6.68 7.04 -13.47
CA ASP A 27 -7.23 8.34 -13.08
C ASP A 27 -6.79 8.74 -11.66
N ALA A 28 -5.49 8.68 -11.37
CA ALA A 28 -4.94 8.94 -10.04
C ALA A 28 -5.32 10.33 -9.46
N GLU A 29 -5.75 11.25 -10.30
CA GLU A 29 -6.06 12.63 -9.94
C GLU A 29 -7.57 12.83 -9.73
N PHE A 30 -7.92 13.68 -8.77
CA PHE A 30 -9.29 14.16 -8.56
C PHE A 30 -9.27 15.60 -8.04
N GLU A 31 -10.34 16.32 -8.36
CA GLU A 31 -10.56 17.67 -7.84
C GLU A 31 -11.21 17.61 -6.46
N PHE A 32 -10.85 18.57 -5.61
CA PHE A 32 -11.48 18.78 -4.32
C PHE A 32 -11.62 20.26 -4.00
N ASP A 33 -12.61 20.58 -3.18
CA ASP A 33 -12.87 21.90 -2.62
C ASP A 33 -12.27 21.98 -1.20
N GLU A 34 -11.26 22.81 -1.01
CA GLU A 34 -10.58 22.96 0.27
C GLU A 34 -11.47 23.53 1.39
N GLU A 35 -12.47 24.35 1.05
CA GLU A 35 -13.35 25.00 2.01
C GLU A 35 -14.52 24.10 2.42
N HIS A 36 -14.99 23.25 1.49
CA HIS A 36 -16.21 22.46 1.67
C HIS A 36 -15.97 20.95 1.84
N ASP A 37 -14.85 20.42 1.34
CA ASP A 37 -14.60 18.99 1.40
C ASP A 37 -13.95 18.58 2.71
N SER A 38 -14.64 17.68 3.43
CA SER A 38 -14.13 17.07 4.65
C SER A 38 -13.08 16.00 4.35
N PHE A 39 -12.26 15.69 5.36
CA PHE A 39 -11.29 14.60 5.28
C PHE A 39 -11.93 13.27 4.85
N GLU A 40 -13.12 12.94 5.35
CA GLU A 40 -13.83 11.71 5.05
C GLU A 40 -14.20 11.60 3.56
N LYS A 41 -14.58 12.73 2.95
CA LYS A 41 -14.84 12.80 1.50
C LYS A 41 -13.56 12.54 0.71
N ILE A 42 -12.46 13.20 1.07
CA ILE A 42 -11.15 13.01 0.42
C ILE A 42 -10.67 11.57 0.59
N TYR A 43 -10.78 11.03 1.80
CA TYR A 43 -10.43 9.65 2.11
C TYR A 43 -11.23 8.68 1.24
N SER A 44 -12.54 8.86 1.15
CA SER A 44 -13.42 7.99 0.36
C SER A 44 -13.10 8.02 -1.13
N LEU A 45 -12.79 9.20 -1.69
CA LEU A 45 -12.36 9.34 -3.08
C LEU A 45 -11.03 8.63 -3.35
N ALA A 46 -10.06 8.80 -2.45
CA ALA A 46 -8.78 8.13 -2.55
C ALA A 46 -8.91 6.60 -2.39
N GLU A 47 -9.72 6.13 -1.44
CA GLU A 47 -10.00 4.73 -1.20
C GLU A 47 -10.67 4.06 -2.40
N ALA A 48 -11.64 4.74 -3.03
CA ALA A 48 -12.32 4.22 -4.22
C ALA A 48 -11.33 3.98 -5.37
N LYS A 49 -10.45 4.94 -5.64
CA LYS A 49 -9.41 4.81 -6.68
C LYS A 49 -8.40 3.71 -6.35
N VAL A 50 -7.95 3.65 -5.09
CA VAL A 50 -7.01 2.60 -4.63
C VAL A 50 -7.65 1.22 -4.69
N SER A 51 -8.92 1.09 -4.34
CA SER A 51 -9.67 -0.17 -4.42
C SER A 51 -9.78 -0.67 -5.86
N LEU A 52 -10.06 0.23 -6.82
CA LEU A 52 -10.04 -0.11 -8.24
C LEU A 52 -8.65 -0.57 -8.70
N ALA A 53 -7.61 0.17 -8.32
CA ALA A 53 -6.23 -0.20 -8.64
C ALA A 53 -5.85 -1.57 -8.04
N LEU A 54 -6.24 -1.86 -6.79
CA LEU A 54 -6.02 -3.15 -6.15
C LEU A 54 -6.78 -4.29 -6.84
N ASN A 55 -8.01 -4.06 -7.29
CA ASN A 55 -8.79 -5.06 -8.01
C ASN A 55 -8.17 -5.43 -9.36
N SER A 56 -7.54 -4.47 -10.04
CA SER A 56 -6.79 -4.69 -11.28
C SER A 56 -5.42 -5.33 -11.06
N TYR A 57 -4.88 -5.25 -9.84
CA TYR A 57 -3.53 -5.72 -9.53
C TYR A 57 -3.51 -7.24 -9.35
N SER A 58 -2.71 -7.92 -10.19
CA SER A 58 -2.70 -9.39 -10.29
C SER A 58 -2.31 -10.11 -8.99
N THR A 59 -1.57 -9.45 -8.10
CA THR A 59 -1.10 -10.05 -6.85
C THR A 59 -2.09 -9.79 -5.72
N LYS A 60 -2.54 -10.86 -5.07
CA LYS A 60 -3.42 -10.77 -3.89
C LYS A 60 -2.77 -9.91 -2.81
N THR A 61 -3.39 -8.78 -2.53
CA THR A 61 -2.89 -7.73 -1.65
C THR A 61 -4.03 -7.30 -0.74
N THR A 62 -3.74 -7.15 0.54
CA THR A 62 -4.69 -6.62 1.52
C THR A 62 -4.17 -5.29 2.05
N ARG A 63 -5.08 -4.38 2.34
CA ARG A 63 -4.76 -3.15 3.07
C ARG A 63 -5.04 -3.37 4.55
N ALA A 64 -3.99 -3.69 5.30
CA ALA A 64 -4.07 -3.68 6.76
C ALA A 64 -3.93 -2.25 7.33
N ASP A 65 -3.22 -1.38 6.62
CA ASP A 65 -3.05 0.02 6.99
C ASP A 65 -4.10 0.91 6.30
N MET A 66 -5.08 1.33 7.08
CA MET A 66 -6.18 2.21 6.65
C MET A 66 -5.82 3.70 6.74
N LYS A 67 -4.55 4.05 6.98
CA LYS A 67 -4.14 5.44 7.03
C LYS A 67 -4.00 6.04 5.63
N LEU A 68 -4.39 7.30 5.51
CA LEU A 68 -4.07 8.14 4.36
C LEU A 68 -2.85 8.98 4.71
N TYR A 69 -1.79 8.85 3.93
CA TYR A 69 -0.58 9.64 4.11
C TYR A 69 -0.54 10.78 3.10
N MET A 70 0.02 11.91 3.50
CA MET A 70 0.25 13.04 2.61
C MET A 70 1.72 13.43 2.58
N LYS A 71 2.19 13.80 1.38
CA LYS A 71 3.50 14.45 1.25
C LYS A 71 3.40 15.92 1.63
N PRO A 72 4.22 16.41 2.58
CA PRO A 72 4.28 17.84 2.87
C PRO A 72 4.96 18.66 1.75
N SER A 73 5.62 18.01 0.79
CA SER A 73 6.19 18.63 -0.42
C SER A 73 6.40 17.59 -1.53
N GLN A 74 6.52 18.01 -2.79
CA GLN A 74 6.67 17.09 -3.94
C GLN A 74 7.84 16.10 -3.78
N HIS A 75 8.96 16.56 -3.21
CA HIS A 75 10.17 15.77 -2.99
C HIS A 75 10.31 15.24 -1.55
N ALA A 76 9.23 15.26 -0.78
CA ALA A 76 9.25 14.78 0.59
C ALA A 76 9.71 13.31 0.65
N GLN A 77 10.67 13.05 1.52
CA GLN A 77 11.11 11.70 1.82
C GLN A 77 10.02 10.95 2.57
N GLN A 78 10.11 9.63 2.61
CA GLN A 78 9.12 8.81 3.28
C GLN A 78 8.98 9.15 4.78
N ALA A 79 10.10 9.37 5.48
CA ALA A 79 10.09 9.71 6.90
C ALA A 79 9.35 11.04 7.20
N GLN A 80 9.10 11.84 6.16
CA GLN A 80 8.39 13.11 6.23
C GLN A 80 6.91 12.97 5.85
N LEU A 81 6.44 11.78 5.44
CA LEU A 81 5.03 11.53 5.19
C LEU A 81 4.26 11.64 6.50
N VAL A 82 3.17 12.38 6.46
CA VAL A 82 2.29 12.59 7.61
C VAL A 82 1.02 11.78 7.40
N ALA A 83 0.65 10.95 8.37
CA ALA A 83 -0.66 10.31 8.39
C ALA A 83 -1.70 11.39 8.69
N VAL A 84 -2.67 11.55 7.81
CA VAL A 84 -3.69 12.58 7.91
C VAL A 84 -4.95 12.00 8.54
N THR A 85 -5.55 12.79 9.42
CA THR A 85 -6.81 12.51 10.11
C THR A 85 -7.76 13.69 9.93
N ALA A 86 -9.03 13.52 10.31
CA ALA A 86 -10.00 14.62 10.30
C ALA A 86 -9.52 15.85 11.10
N GLU A 87 -8.89 15.62 12.26
CA GLU A 87 -8.37 16.66 13.14
C GLU A 87 -7.17 17.41 12.55
N THR A 88 -6.32 16.71 11.78
CA THR A 88 -5.06 17.25 11.27
C THR A 88 -5.14 17.71 9.82
N TRP A 89 -6.24 17.43 9.13
CA TRP A 89 -6.45 17.67 7.70
C TRP A 89 -6.07 19.08 7.26
N HIS A 90 -6.71 20.10 7.85
CA HIS A 90 -6.49 21.49 7.44
C HIS A 90 -5.07 21.98 7.76
N ASP A 91 -4.49 21.55 8.88
CA ASP A 91 -3.15 21.94 9.30
C ASP A 91 -2.08 21.40 8.35
N VAL A 92 -2.18 20.10 8.02
CA VAL A 92 -1.21 19.44 7.14
C VAL A 92 -1.39 19.96 5.70
N LEU A 93 -2.63 20.18 5.24
CA LEU A 93 -2.91 20.81 3.93
C LEU A 93 -2.32 22.22 3.85
N GLY A 94 -2.55 23.04 4.88
CA GLY A 94 -2.00 24.38 4.99
C GLY A 94 -0.46 24.36 4.97
N GLN A 95 0.17 23.39 5.62
CA GLN A 95 1.62 23.20 5.59
C GLN A 95 2.12 22.84 4.18
N ALA A 96 1.47 21.90 3.49
CA ALA A 96 1.83 21.52 2.13
C ALA A 96 1.73 22.72 1.17
N LYS A 97 0.69 23.54 1.29
CA LYS A 97 0.53 24.79 0.52
C LYS A 97 1.62 25.81 0.82
N ARG A 98 1.97 26.01 2.09
CA ARG A 98 3.08 26.92 2.47
C ARG A 98 4.40 26.44 1.88
N ASN A 99 4.65 25.14 1.88
CA ASN A 99 5.86 24.56 1.28
C ASN A 99 5.87 24.72 -0.24
N TYR A 100 4.72 24.52 -0.89
CA TYR A 100 4.55 24.74 -2.32
C TYR A 100 4.88 26.18 -2.73
N LYS A 101 4.29 27.18 -2.06
CA LYS A 101 4.53 28.61 -2.34
C LYS A 101 5.99 29.04 -2.16
N LYS A 102 6.78 28.30 -1.39
CA LYS A 102 8.21 28.57 -1.19
C LYS A 102 9.08 28.03 -2.32
N GLN A 103 8.55 27.15 -3.18
CA GLN A 103 9.29 26.64 -4.33
C GLN A 103 9.40 27.74 -5.39
N LYS A 104 10.61 28.27 -5.60
CA LYS A 104 10.87 29.35 -6.56
C LYS A 104 10.89 28.89 -8.02
N THR A 105 10.91 27.58 -8.26
CA THR A 105 11.23 26.96 -9.56
C THR A 105 10.07 26.19 -10.18
N PHE A 106 8.89 26.16 -9.55
CA PHE A 106 7.75 25.40 -10.04
C PHE A 106 6.55 26.32 -10.27
N ASP A 107 6.13 26.42 -11.54
CA ASP A 107 5.08 27.34 -12.00
C ASP A 107 3.76 26.61 -12.32
N GLY A 108 3.62 25.36 -11.86
CA GLY A 108 2.44 24.53 -12.10
C GLY A 108 1.27 24.84 -11.17
N PRO A 109 0.19 24.05 -11.24
CA PRO A 109 -0.84 24.05 -10.21
C PRO A 109 -0.34 23.34 -8.94
N PHE A 110 -0.89 23.73 -7.79
CA PHE A 110 -0.70 22.97 -6.55
C PHE A 110 -1.39 21.60 -6.67
N ILE A 111 -0.62 20.53 -6.48
CA ILE A 111 -1.12 19.16 -6.45
C ILE A 111 -0.82 18.55 -5.08
N MET A 112 -1.86 18.10 -4.40
CA MET A 112 -1.75 17.38 -3.14
C MET A 112 -1.43 15.90 -3.41
N TYR A 113 -0.28 15.41 -2.93
CA TYR A 113 0.09 14.01 -3.11
C TYR A 113 -0.33 13.16 -1.91
N LEU A 114 -1.28 12.26 -2.16
CA LEU A 114 -1.85 11.30 -1.23
C LEU A 114 -1.27 9.91 -1.47
N LEU A 115 -0.99 9.18 -0.40
CA LEU A 115 -0.40 7.86 -0.44
C LEU A 115 -1.16 6.90 0.47
N MET A 116 -1.43 5.71 -0.06
CA MET A 116 -1.99 4.60 0.68
C MET A 116 -1.11 3.37 0.51
N TYR A 117 -1.09 2.52 1.53
CA TYR A 117 -0.22 1.35 1.59
C TYR A 117 -1.04 0.07 1.63
N GLY A 118 -0.57 -0.92 0.87
CA GLY A 118 -1.04 -2.30 0.88
C GLY A 118 0.09 -3.26 1.22
N ALA A 119 -0.26 -4.44 1.71
CA ALA A 119 0.66 -5.54 1.95
C ALA A 119 0.28 -6.72 1.05
N LYS A 120 1.27 -7.35 0.42
CA LYS A 120 1.03 -8.63 -0.25
C LYS A 120 0.53 -9.62 0.80
N GLU A 121 -0.50 -10.38 0.47
CA GLU A 121 -0.83 -11.52 1.31
C GLU A 121 0.37 -12.47 1.32
N VAL A 122 0.91 -12.70 2.51
CA VAL A 122 1.82 -13.82 2.71
C VAL A 122 0.95 -15.06 2.58
N ARG A 123 0.94 -15.66 1.39
CA ARG A 123 0.50 -17.05 1.28
C ARG A 123 1.39 -17.81 2.25
N GLN A 124 0.83 -18.30 3.36
CA GLN A 124 1.44 -19.39 4.10
C GLN A 124 1.50 -20.53 3.10
N GLY A 125 2.60 -20.60 2.33
CA GLY A 125 2.79 -21.61 1.34
C GLY A 125 2.74 -22.93 2.09
N ILE A 126 1.74 -23.76 1.78
CA ILE A 126 1.81 -25.17 2.11
C ILE A 126 3.09 -25.65 1.43
N ARG A 127 4.17 -25.80 2.21
CA ARG A 127 5.42 -26.34 1.72
C ARG A 127 5.11 -27.77 1.35
N ARG A 128 4.90 -28.03 0.06
CA ARG A 128 4.83 -29.39 -0.44
C ARG A 128 6.16 -30.06 -0.09
N ALA A 129 6.10 -31.24 0.53
CA ALA A 129 7.29 -32.02 0.78
C ALA A 129 8.03 -32.22 -0.55
N THR A 130 9.35 -32.04 -0.53
CA THR A 130 10.17 -32.32 -1.71
C THR A 130 10.09 -33.82 -2.01
N LEU A 131 10.24 -34.18 -3.29
CA LEU A 131 10.21 -35.59 -3.71
C LEU A 131 11.19 -36.45 -2.89
N ALA A 132 12.36 -35.88 -2.56
CA ALA A 132 13.35 -36.52 -1.69
C ALA A 132 12.81 -36.88 -0.30
N ARG A 133 12.09 -35.96 0.37
CA ARG A 133 11.50 -36.22 1.69
C ARG A 133 10.36 -37.22 1.63
N ILE A 134 9.62 -37.25 0.52
CA ILE A 134 8.56 -38.24 0.29
C ILE A 134 9.20 -39.62 0.09
N SER A 135 10.26 -39.72 -0.70
CA SER A 135 11.00 -40.97 -0.95
C SER A 135 11.62 -41.52 0.33
N GLU A 136 12.31 -40.67 1.10
CA GLU A 136 12.93 -41.04 2.38
C GLU A 136 11.88 -41.54 3.39
N SER A 137 10.70 -40.90 3.42
CA SER A 137 9.61 -41.36 4.28
C SER A 137 9.02 -42.69 3.82
N ALA A 138 8.92 -42.92 2.50
CA ALA A 138 8.45 -44.19 1.94
C ALA A 138 9.42 -45.33 2.28
N GLU A 139 10.72 -45.12 2.11
CA GLU A 139 11.75 -46.10 2.47
C GLU A 139 11.74 -46.43 3.97
N ALA A 140 11.56 -45.41 4.83
CA ALA A 140 11.44 -45.62 6.28
C ALA A 140 10.21 -46.45 6.65
N ILE A 141 9.07 -46.23 5.97
CA ILE A 141 7.85 -47.02 6.17
C ILE A 141 8.05 -48.47 5.70
N ASP A 142 8.63 -48.67 4.51
CA ASP A 142 8.86 -50.01 3.97
C ASP A 142 9.84 -50.80 4.86
N SER A 143 10.89 -50.16 5.37
CA SER A 143 11.82 -50.76 6.33
C SER A 143 11.11 -51.21 7.61
N TYR A 144 10.24 -50.37 8.16
CA TYR A 144 9.48 -50.69 9.38
C TYR A 144 8.51 -51.85 9.15
N VAL A 145 7.82 -51.88 8.01
CA VAL A 145 6.89 -52.99 7.67
C VAL A 145 7.63 -54.31 7.53
N VAL A 146 8.80 -54.32 6.89
CA VAL A 146 9.63 -55.53 6.76
C VAL A 146 10.13 -55.99 8.14
N GLU A 147 10.61 -55.08 8.98
CA GLU A 147 11.05 -55.41 10.33
C GLU A 147 9.92 -56.02 11.17
N CYS A 148 8.71 -55.45 11.12
CA CYS A 148 7.55 -55.99 11.82
C CYS A 148 7.07 -57.36 11.29
N GLN A 149 7.38 -57.73 10.06
CA GLN A 149 7.06 -59.05 9.50
C GLN A 149 8.05 -60.14 9.94
N ILE A 150 9.29 -59.78 10.27
CA ILE A 150 10.34 -60.72 10.69
C ILE A 150 10.15 -61.15 12.16
N TYR A 151 9.54 -60.31 12.99
CA TYR A 151 9.30 -60.60 14.41
C TYR A 151 7.88 -61.12 14.73
N ARG A 152 7.18 -61.69 13.73
CA ARG A 152 5.83 -62.25 13.87
C ARG A 152 5.84 -63.76 13.59
#